data_AF-A0A7K2U4Z8-F1
#
_entry.id   AF-A0A7K2U4Z8-F1
#
_cell.length_a   1.000
_cell.length_b   1.000
_cell.length_c   1.000
_cell.angle_alpha   90.00
_cell.angle_beta   90.00
_cell.angle_gamma   90.00
#
_symmetry.space_group_name_H-M   'P 1'
#
loop_
_entity.id
_entity.type
_entity.pdbx_description
1 polymer ?
#
loop_
_entity_poly.entity_id
_entity_poly.type
_entity_poly.pdbx_seq_one_letter_code
_entity_poly.pdbx_strand_id
1 'polypeptide(L)'
;MTNSSDDADRIFIRSKWGTNRYVYNPHNPAGRALIVGSLLFVAGGMYLLYHPDLFEASHDWNGSELRDAVATATVELSRDAQLGPGSGGGMYDDILRSGIAEAGHRSPDGLSVALASEQPRSAVLEGGAEQARYTVTADGTDTAFCLDVHALKRELEMGYESVSFSVDEGVCPDS
;
A
#
# COMPACT_ATOMS: atom_id res chain seq x y z
N MET A 1 38.26 49.92 -27.69
CA MET A 1 37.15 49.77 -26.72
C MET A 1 36.65 48.34 -26.84
N THR A 2 37.21 47.41 -26.07
CA THR A 2 36.77 46.00 -26.10
C THR A 2 35.64 45.82 -25.10
N ASN A 3 34.51 45.34 -25.63
CA ASN A 3 33.23 45.14 -24.98
C ASN A 3 33.36 44.49 -23.59
N SER A 4 32.87 45.17 -22.56
CA SER A 4 32.80 44.64 -21.19
C SER A 4 31.81 43.47 -21.04
N SER A 5 31.06 43.13 -22.10
CA SER A 5 30.09 42.04 -22.15
C SER A 5 30.74 40.66 -22.32
N ASP A 6 31.92 40.55 -22.94
CA ASP A 6 32.54 39.26 -23.26
C ASP A 6 33.19 38.57 -22.04
N ASP A 7 33.41 39.29 -20.94
CA ASP A 7 33.97 38.73 -19.71
C ASP A 7 32.89 38.10 -18.82
N ALA A 8 31.62 38.52 -18.95
CA ALA A 8 30.51 38.03 -18.12
C ALA A 8 30.13 36.57 -18.43
N ASP A 9 30.26 36.15 -19.69
CA ASP A 9 29.95 34.77 -20.13
C ASP A 9 31.10 33.77 -19.94
N ARG A 10 32.26 34.22 -19.48
CA ARG A 10 33.41 33.34 -19.22
C ARG A 10 33.31 32.72 -17.83
N ILE A 11 33.48 31.39 -17.75
CA ILE A 11 33.42 30.62 -16.50
C ILE A 11 34.66 30.89 -15.63
N PHE A 12 35.81 31.10 -16.28
CA PHE A 12 37.06 31.49 -15.63
C PHE A 12 37.58 32.81 -16.21
N ILE A 13 37.88 33.77 -15.34
CA ILE A 13 38.47 35.06 -15.68
C ILE A 13 39.90 35.13 -15.13
N ARG A 14 40.77 35.89 -15.80
CA ARG A 14 42.14 36.09 -15.31
C ARG A 14 42.13 37.10 -14.16
N SER A 15 42.73 36.71 -13.04
CA SER A 15 42.99 37.61 -11.92
C SER A 15 43.89 38.76 -12.38
N LYS A 16 43.48 40.00 -12.08
CA LYS A 16 44.28 41.21 -12.31
C LYS A 16 45.19 41.57 -11.12
N TRP A 17 45.17 40.77 -10.05
CA TRP A 17 45.93 41.04 -8.83
C TRP A 17 47.18 40.15 -8.76
N GLY A 18 48.30 40.68 -9.26
CA GLY A 18 49.68 40.22 -9.02
C GLY A 18 50.10 38.88 -9.64
N THR A 19 49.18 37.94 -9.84
CA THR A 19 49.44 36.66 -10.52
C THR A 19 48.32 36.41 -11.53
N ASN A 20 48.71 36.18 -12.78
CA ASN A 20 47.84 35.97 -13.95
C ASN A 20 47.15 34.58 -13.89
N ARG A 21 46.56 34.24 -12.75
CA ARG A 21 45.89 32.97 -12.47
C ARG A 21 44.42 33.08 -12.88
N TYR A 22 43.86 31.98 -13.38
CA TYR A 22 42.44 31.87 -13.67
C TYR A 22 41.66 31.68 -12.36
N VAL A 23 40.66 32.54 -12.14
CA VAL A 23 39.73 32.48 -11.02
C VAL A 23 38.30 32.34 -11.54
N TYR A 24 37.46 31.68 -10.76
CA TYR A 24 36.04 31.51 -11.07
C TYR A 24 35.36 32.87 -11.19
N ASN A 25 34.54 33.06 -12.22
CA ASN A 25 33.76 34.27 -12.40
C ASN A 25 32.38 34.12 -11.73
N PRO A 26 32.13 34.75 -10.57
CA PRO A 26 30.83 34.66 -9.90
C PRO A 26 29.70 35.36 -10.67
N HIS A 27 30.00 36.14 -11.71
CA HIS A 27 29.00 36.80 -12.56
C HIS A 27 28.55 35.95 -13.76
N ASN A 28 29.11 34.74 -13.93
CA ASN A 28 28.70 33.84 -15.00
C ASN A 28 27.31 33.23 -14.72
N PRO A 29 26.31 33.47 -15.60
CA PRO A 29 24.94 33.01 -15.36
C PRO A 29 24.83 31.48 -15.36
N ALA A 30 25.57 30.78 -16.23
CA ALA A 30 25.57 29.31 -16.28
C ALA A 30 26.25 28.71 -15.04
N GLY A 31 27.36 29.29 -14.59
CA GLY A 31 28.05 28.89 -13.37
C GLY A 31 27.17 29.04 -12.13
N ARG A 32 26.44 30.16 -12.02
CA ARG A 32 25.47 30.37 -10.93
C ARG A 32 24.31 29.40 -11.00
N ALA A 33 23.76 29.16 -12.20
CA ALA A 33 22.67 28.20 -12.40
C ALA A 33 23.08 26.79 -11.96
N LEU A 34 24.30 26.34 -12.27
CA LEU A 34 24.81 25.04 -11.83
C LEU A 34 25.00 24.95 -10.32
N ILE A 35 25.47 26.02 -9.67
CA ILE A 35 25.61 26.05 -8.19
C ILE A 35 24.23 26.03 -7.52
N VAL A 36 23.30 26.86 -7.98
CA VAL A 36 21.94 26.89 -7.42
C VAL A 36 21.22 25.57 -7.69
N GLY A 37 21.34 25.03 -8.90
CA GLY A 37 20.76 23.75 -9.29
C GLY A 37 21.33 22.59 -8.48
N SER A 38 22.64 22.55 -8.23
CA SER A 38 23.23 21.50 -7.40
C SER A 38 22.79 21.60 -5.93
N LEU A 39 22.68 22.81 -5.39
CA LEU A 39 22.15 23.03 -4.04
C LEU A 39 20.68 22.60 -3.92
N LEU A 40 19.85 22.94 -4.91
CA LEU A 40 18.45 22.51 -4.95
C LEU A 40 18.31 21.01 -5.16
N PHE A 41 19.18 20.40 -5.97
CA PHE A 41 19.19 18.96 -6.15
C PHE A 41 19.57 18.23 -4.85
N VAL A 42 20.60 18.69 -4.14
CA VAL A 42 21.00 18.10 -2.86
C VAL A 42 19.94 18.34 -1.80
N ALA A 43 19.45 19.58 -1.65
CA ALA A 43 18.44 19.91 -0.65
C ALA A 43 17.11 19.22 -0.95
N GLY A 44 16.67 19.22 -2.20
CA GLY A 44 15.46 18.54 -2.65
C GLY A 44 15.57 17.02 -2.52
N GLY A 45 16.68 16.43 -2.98
CA GLY A 45 16.93 14.99 -2.81
C GLY A 45 16.99 14.58 -1.34
N MET A 46 17.64 15.38 -0.49
CA MET A 46 17.69 15.14 0.95
C MET A 46 16.31 15.29 1.59
N TYR A 47 15.53 16.30 1.20
CA TYR A 47 14.15 16.49 1.64
C TYR A 47 13.27 15.28 1.27
N LEU A 48 13.36 14.77 0.04
CA LEU A 48 12.62 13.58 -0.39
C LEU A 48 13.06 12.31 0.36
N LEU A 49 14.35 12.17 0.69
CA LEU A 49 14.83 11.03 1.47
C LEU A 49 14.36 11.08 2.94
N TYR A 50 14.21 12.27 3.52
CA TYR A 50 13.73 12.45 4.89
C TYR A 50 12.20 12.54 5.01
N HIS A 51 11.49 12.68 3.89
CA HIS A 51 10.04 12.74 3.81
C HIS A 51 9.51 11.70 2.80
N PRO A 52 9.62 10.40 3.13
CA PRO A 52 9.10 9.32 2.28
C PRO A 52 7.57 9.33 2.17
N ASP A 53 6.89 9.96 3.14
CA ASP A 53 5.46 10.18 3.24
C ASP A 53 4.88 11.07 2.12
N LEU A 54 5.73 11.87 1.44
CA LEU A 54 5.30 12.73 0.34
C LEU A 54 4.86 11.97 -0.92
N PHE A 55 5.26 10.70 -1.04
CA PHE A 55 4.88 9.84 -2.17
C PHE A 55 4.13 8.59 -1.74
N GLU A 56 3.80 8.44 -0.44
CA GLU A 56 2.89 7.38 -0.01
C GLU A 56 1.51 7.65 -0.61
N ALA A 57 1.02 6.67 -1.37
CA ALA A 57 -0.39 6.65 -1.71
C ALA A 57 -1.16 6.66 -0.39
N SER A 58 -2.17 7.53 -0.26
CA SER A 58 -2.99 7.59 0.95
C SER A 58 -3.48 6.19 1.29
N HIS A 59 -3.17 5.72 2.49
CA HIS A 59 -3.63 4.42 3.02
C HIS A 59 -5.15 4.44 3.30
N ASP A 60 -5.78 5.61 3.16
CA ASP A 60 -7.20 5.83 3.36
C ASP A 60 -8.04 5.12 2.29
N TRP A 61 -8.93 4.25 2.75
CA TRP A 61 -9.95 3.59 1.96
C TRP A 61 -11.20 4.45 1.87
N ASN A 62 -11.84 4.44 0.70
CA ASN A 62 -13.20 4.92 0.56
C ASN A 62 -14.18 3.78 0.84
N GLY A 63 -15.27 4.03 1.56
CA GLY A 63 -16.29 3.02 1.84
C GLY A 63 -16.89 2.36 0.58
N SER A 64 -17.00 3.07 -0.56
CA SER A 64 -17.45 2.43 -1.81
C SER A 64 -16.40 1.51 -2.43
N GLU A 65 -15.13 1.86 -2.29
CA GLU A 65 -14.00 1.07 -2.75
C GLU A 65 -13.82 -0.18 -1.89
N LEU A 66 -13.92 -0.04 -0.56
CA LEU A 66 -13.92 -1.17 0.36
C LEU A 66 -15.09 -2.12 0.06
N ARG A 67 -16.29 -1.59 -0.21
CA ARG A 67 -17.45 -2.41 -0.59
C ARG A 67 -17.18 -3.23 -1.85
N ASP A 68 -16.64 -2.60 -2.89
CA ASP A 68 -16.36 -3.26 -4.17
C ASP A 68 -15.24 -4.31 -4.05
N ALA A 69 -14.20 -4.00 -3.27
CA ALA A 69 -13.11 -4.92 -2.97
C ALA A 69 -13.60 -6.15 -2.20
N VAL A 70 -14.42 -5.96 -1.16
CA VAL A 70 -15.01 -7.06 -0.38
C VAL A 70 -15.92 -7.92 -1.25
N ALA A 71 -16.79 -7.31 -2.06
CA ALA A 71 -17.67 -8.03 -2.97
C ALA A 71 -16.88 -8.85 -4.00
N THR A 72 -15.82 -8.28 -4.56
CA THR A 72 -14.97 -8.97 -5.54
C THR A 72 -14.19 -10.11 -4.89
N ALA A 73 -13.53 -9.86 -3.76
CA ALA A 73 -12.72 -10.85 -3.06
C ALA A 73 -13.54 -12.06 -2.60
N THR A 74 -14.76 -11.85 -2.10
CA THR A 74 -15.65 -12.94 -1.67
C THR A 74 -16.09 -13.82 -2.83
N VAL A 75 -16.31 -13.25 -4.02
CA VAL A 75 -16.63 -14.01 -5.24
C VAL A 75 -15.42 -14.81 -5.72
N GLU A 76 -14.22 -14.24 -5.69
CA GLU A 76 -12.99 -14.95 -6.10
C GLU A 76 -12.62 -16.07 -5.13
N LEU A 77 -12.62 -15.80 -3.82
CA LEU A 77 -12.34 -16.79 -2.78
C LEU A 77 -13.35 -17.95 -2.79
N SER A 78 -14.64 -17.67 -3.02
CA SER A 78 -15.67 -18.72 -3.13
C SER A 78 -15.49 -19.57 -4.38
N ARG A 79 -15.06 -18.96 -5.49
CA ARG A 79 -14.81 -19.66 -6.74
C ARG A 79 -13.60 -20.58 -6.65
N ASP A 80 -12.53 -20.12 -6.02
CA ASP A 80 -11.31 -20.91 -5.87
C ASP A 80 -11.47 -22.03 -4.84
N ALA A 81 -12.28 -21.79 -3.79
CA ALA A 81 -12.63 -22.76 -2.73
C ALA A 81 -11.42 -23.52 -2.14
N GLN A 82 -10.23 -22.94 -2.24
CA GLN A 82 -8.98 -23.60 -1.87
C GLN A 82 -8.74 -23.51 -0.35
N LEU A 83 -9.19 -22.41 0.26
CA LEU A 83 -8.98 -22.08 1.66
C LEU A 83 -10.31 -21.66 2.30
N GLY A 84 -10.49 -22.05 3.55
CA GLY A 84 -11.70 -21.81 4.33
C GLY A 84 -11.39 -21.44 5.77
N PRO A 85 -12.41 -21.15 6.58
CA PRO A 85 -12.25 -20.52 7.88
C PRO A 85 -11.48 -21.39 8.89
N GLY A 86 -11.50 -22.73 8.79
CA GLY A 86 -10.70 -23.65 9.60
C GLY A 86 -9.30 -23.97 9.02
N SER A 87 -8.89 -23.27 7.96
CA SER A 87 -7.56 -23.43 7.35
C SER A 87 -6.50 -22.59 8.06
N GLY A 88 -5.21 -22.90 7.79
CA GLY A 88 -4.09 -22.06 8.24
C GLY A 88 -3.91 -21.95 9.76
N GLY A 89 -4.49 -22.84 10.57
CA GLY A 89 -4.35 -22.78 12.03
C GLY A 89 -5.00 -21.55 12.67
N GLY A 90 -6.02 -20.97 12.02
CA GLY A 90 -6.73 -19.78 12.50
C GLY A 90 -6.24 -18.47 11.91
N MET A 91 -5.35 -18.49 10.91
CA MET A 91 -4.85 -17.30 10.18
C MET A 91 -5.68 -16.98 8.92
N TYR A 92 -6.98 -17.34 8.91
CA TYR A 92 -7.83 -17.08 7.75
C TYR A 92 -8.20 -15.60 7.60
N ASP A 93 -8.14 -14.84 8.70
CA ASP A 93 -8.25 -13.38 8.70
C ASP A 93 -7.17 -12.71 7.83
N ASP A 94 -5.93 -13.20 7.88
CA ASP A 94 -4.83 -12.70 7.04
C ASP A 94 -5.03 -13.03 5.54
N ILE A 95 -5.60 -14.19 5.26
CA ILE A 95 -5.95 -14.60 3.89
C ILE A 95 -7.07 -13.70 3.35
N LEU A 96 -8.10 -13.44 4.16
CA LEU A 96 -9.19 -12.53 3.80
C LEU A 96 -8.66 -11.11 3.59
N ARG A 97 -7.83 -10.60 4.51
CA ARG A 97 -7.21 -9.28 4.42
C ARG A 97 -6.41 -9.13 3.13
N SER A 98 -5.59 -10.14 2.80
CA SER A 98 -4.77 -10.13 1.58
C SER A 98 -5.64 -10.18 0.32
N GLY A 99 -6.66 -11.05 0.28
CA GLY A 99 -7.56 -11.16 -0.87
C GLY A 99 -8.38 -9.90 -1.11
N ILE A 100 -8.85 -9.23 -0.04
CA ILE A 100 -9.58 -7.96 -0.15
C ILE A 100 -8.65 -6.84 -0.64
N ALA A 101 -7.42 -6.76 -0.13
CA ALA A 101 -6.44 -5.77 -0.58
C ALA A 101 -6.05 -5.96 -2.05
N GLU A 102 -5.86 -7.21 -2.48
CA GLU A 102 -5.57 -7.57 -3.87
C GLU A 102 -6.73 -7.20 -4.80
N ALA A 103 -7.97 -7.54 -4.44
CA ALA A 103 -9.16 -7.17 -5.20
C ALA A 103 -9.32 -5.64 -5.30
N GLY A 104 -9.03 -4.91 -4.23
CA GLY A 104 -9.04 -3.45 -4.19
C GLY A 104 -7.83 -2.78 -4.89
N HIS A 105 -6.83 -3.56 -5.34
CA HIS A 105 -5.57 -3.04 -5.88
C HIS A 105 -4.86 -2.06 -4.93
N ARG A 106 -4.98 -2.30 -3.62
CA ARG A 106 -4.48 -1.44 -2.54
C ARG A 106 -3.45 -2.19 -1.70
N SER A 107 -2.69 -1.43 -0.91
CA SER A 107 -1.91 -2.04 0.18
C SER A 107 -2.87 -2.67 1.20
N PRO A 108 -2.55 -3.83 1.78
CA PRO A 108 -3.29 -4.36 2.91
C PRO A 108 -3.07 -3.56 4.21
N ASP A 109 -2.17 -2.57 4.18
CA ASP A 109 -1.99 -1.59 5.24
C ASP A 109 -3.23 -0.68 5.34
N GLY A 110 -3.69 -0.45 6.57
CA GLY A 110 -4.94 0.25 6.84
C GLY A 110 -6.20 -0.61 6.66
N LEU A 111 -6.09 -1.88 6.28
CA LEU A 111 -7.21 -2.83 6.27
C LEU A 111 -7.12 -3.75 7.51
N SER A 112 -8.21 -3.89 8.25
CA SER A 112 -8.32 -4.77 9.41
C SER A 112 -9.44 -5.78 9.22
N VAL A 113 -9.10 -7.06 9.39
CA VAL A 113 -10.05 -8.18 9.40
C VAL A 113 -9.93 -8.87 10.75
N ALA A 114 -10.99 -8.87 11.53
CA ALA A 114 -11.00 -9.45 12.87
C ALA A 114 -12.04 -10.58 12.96
N LEU A 115 -11.63 -11.72 13.52
CA LEU A 115 -12.57 -12.81 13.83
C LEU A 115 -13.54 -12.34 14.92
N ALA A 116 -14.84 -12.38 14.61
CA ALA A 116 -15.93 -11.97 15.48
C ALA A 116 -16.72 -13.16 16.08
N SER A 117 -16.46 -14.39 15.60
CA SER A 117 -17.04 -15.61 16.16
C SER A 117 -16.01 -16.44 16.93
N GLU A 118 -16.45 -17.53 17.56
CA GLU A 118 -15.53 -18.57 18.01
C GLU A 118 -14.67 -19.11 16.85
N GLN A 119 -13.45 -19.54 17.18
CA GLN A 119 -12.53 -20.06 16.19
C GLN A 119 -13.06 -21.38 15.63
N PRO A 120 -13.24 -21.49 14.30
CA PRO A 120 -13.79 -22.68 13.67
C PRO A 120 -12.85 -23.86 13.89
N ARG A 121 -13.41 -25.02 14.23
CA ARG A 121 -12.63 -26.26 14.30
C ARG A 121 -12.35 -26.73 12.89
N SER A 122 -11.09 -27.07 12.63
CA SER A 122 -10.67 -27.62 11.35
C SER A 122 -11.31 -28.99 11.12
N ALA A 123 -12.05 -29.12 10.03
CA ALA A 123 -12.70 -30.34 9.57
C ALA A 123 -11.78 -31.18 8.65
N VAL A 124 -10.47 -30.94 8.68
CA VAL A 124 -9.48 -31.63 7.82
C VAL A 124 -9.52 -33.15 7.98
N LEU A 125 -9.71 -33.64 9.21
CA LEU A 125 -9.66 -35.07 9.51
C LEU A 125 -11.00 -35.79 9.31
N GLU A 126 -12.10 -35.17 9.72
CA GLU A 126 -13.42 -35.81 9.78
C GLU A 126 -14.35 -35.38 8.63
N GLY A 127 -13.98 -34.33 7.89
CA GLY A 127 -14.91 -33.63 6.99
C GLY A 127 -16.00 -32.88 7.77
N GLY A 128 -16.77 -32.04 7.08
CA GLY A 128 -17.90 -31.32 7.67
C GLY A 128 -17.96 -29.84 7.30
N ALA A 129 -18.93 -29.16 7.92
CA ALA A 129 -19.14 -27.73 7.73
C ALA A 129 -18.31 -26.92 8.74
N GLU A 130 -17.62 -25.91 8.24
CA GLU A 130 -16.91 -24.91 9.02
C GLU A 130 -17.60 -23.56 8.82
N GLN A 131 -17.85 -22.82 9.90
CA GLN A 131 -18.45 -21.50 9.84
C GLN A 131 -17.66 -20.52 10.72
N ALA A 132 -17.40 -19.33 10.21
CA ALA A 132 -16.83 -18.24 11.00
C ALA A 132 -17.29 -16.87 10.49
N ARG A 133 -17.41 -15.92 11.43
CA ARG A 133 -17.74 -14.52 11.13
C ARG A 133 -16.54 -13.60 11.32
N TYR A 134 -16.32 -12.72 10.36
CA TYR A 134 -15.23 -11.75 10.37
C TYR A 134 -15.77 -10.33 10.17
N THR A 135 -15.27 -9.39 10.97
CA THR A 135 -15.53 -7.96 10.76
C THR A 135 -14.39 -7.37 9.95
N VAL A 136 -14.73 -6.70 8.85
CA VAL A 136 -13.80 -5.97 7.98
C VAL A 136 -13.99 -4.48 8.20
N THR A 137 -12.90 -3.78 8.47
CA THR A 137 -12.83 -2.32 8.62
C THR A 137 -11.60 -1.78 7.92
N ALA A 138 -11.60 -0.50 7.56
CA ALA A 138 -10.44 0.11 6.93
C ALA A 138 -10.24 1.57 7.40
N ASP A 139 -9.00 2.01 7.45
CA ASP A 139 -8.62 3.38 7.73
C ASP A 139 -9.17 4.32 6.65
N GLY A 140 -9.51 5.56 7.03
CA GLY A 140 -10.10 6.54 6.11
C GLY A 140 -11.63 6.41 5.92
N THR A 141 -12.27 5.37 6.49
CA THR A 141 -13.72 5.21 6.44
C THR A 141 -14.31 4.57 7.70
N ASP A 142 -15.52 5.00 8.08
CA ASP A 142 -16.29 4.37 9.16
C ASP A 142 -17.12 3.16 8.68
N THR A 143 -16.96 2.75 7.41
CA THR A 143 -17.68 1.58 6.89
C THR A 143 -17.10 0.28 7.45
N ALA A 144 -17.96 -0.56 7.99
CA ALA A 144 -17.65 -1.91 8.41
C ALA A 144 -18.49 -2.92 7.62
N PHE A 145 -17.96 -4.12 7.42
CA PHE A 145 -18.68 -5.24 6.81
C PHE A 145 -18.55 -6.48 7.69
N CYS A 146 -19.65 -7.20 7.88
CA CYS A 146 -19.67 -8.50 8.51
C CYS A 146 -19.67 -9.58 7.42
N LEU A 147 -18.64 -10.41 7.42
CA LEU A 147 -18.49 -11.55 6.53
C LEU A 147 -18.84 -12.81 7.29
N ASP A 148 -19.88 -13.51 6.88
CA ASP A 148 -20.19 -14.86 7.36
C ASP A 148 -19.71 -15.88 6.32
N VAL A 149 -18.69 -16.64 6.70
CA VAL A 149 -18.02 -17.60 5.83
C VAL A 149 -18.49 -18.99 6.18
N HIS A 150 -19.10 -19.67 5.22
CA HIS A 150 -19.52 -21.06 5.33
C HIS A 150 -18.69 -21.88 4.35
N ALA A 151 -17.99 -22.89 4.86
CA ALA A 151 -17.19 -23.78 4.04
C ALA A 151 -17.56 -25.23 4.32
N LEU A 152 -17.64 -26.04 3.27
CA LEU A 152 -17.86 -27.48 3.36
C LEU A 152 -16.58 -28.20 2.97
N LYS A 153 -16.09 -29.07 3.85
CA LYS A 153 -14.89 -29.87 3.62
C LYS A 153 -15.25 -31.35 3.49
N ARG A 154 -14.68 -32.02 2.50
CA ARG A 154 -14.70 -33.48 2.41
C ARG A 154 -13.54 -34.09 3.17
N GLU A 155 -13.79 -35.27 3.70
CA GLU A 155 -12.80 -36.07 4.41
C GLU A 155 -11.55 -36.29 3.54
N LEU A 156 -10.37 -35.96 4.10
CA LEU A 156 -9.05 -36.15 3.47
C LEU A 156 -8.80 -35.40 2.15
N GLU A 157 -9.65 -34.45 1.76
CA GLU A 157 -9.39 -33.56 0.61
C GLU A 157 -8.53 -32.35 1.01
N MET A 158 -7.64 -31.96 0.09
CA MET A 158 -6.70 -30.84 0.29
C MET A 158 -7.40 -29.47 0.25
N GLY A 159 -8.54 -29.35 -0.43
CA GLY A 159 -9.35 -28.13 -0.56
C GLY A 159 -10.72 -28.24 0.10
N TYR A 160 -11.59 -27.27 -0.17
CA TYR A 160 -12.99 -27.29 0.24
C TYR A 160 -13.86 -27.68 -0.95
N GLU A 161 -14.96 -28.39 -0.67
CA GLU A 161 -15.98 -28.70 -1.66
C GLU A 161 -16.73 -27.45 -2.10
N SER A 162 -17.01 -26.57 -1.14
CA SER A 162 -17.58 -25.26 -1.39
C SER A 162 -17.18 -24.28 -0.30
N VAL A 163 -17.04 -23.02 -0.69
CA VAL A 163 -16.91 -21.89 0.23
C VAL A 163 -17.91 -20.83 -0.25
N SER A 164 -18.75 -20.36 0.65
CA SER A 164 -19.75 -19.33 0.37
C SER A 164 -19.66 -18.23 1.41
N PHE A 165 -19.86 -17.00 0.97
CA PHE A 165 -19.82 -15.81 1.81
C PHE A 165 -21.20 -15.16 1.83
N SER A 166 -21.66 -14.77 3.02
CA SER A 166 -22.70 -13.75 3.19
C SER A 166 -22.04 -12.47 3.67
N VAL A 167 -22.42 -11.34 3.07
CA VAL A 167 -21.86 -10.03 3.40
C VAL A 167 -22.98 -9.13 3.89
N ASP A 168 -22.88 -8.67 5.13
CA ASP A 168 -23.80 -7.72 5.74
C ASP A 168 -23.06 -6.40 6.03
N GLU A 169 -23.77 -5.28 5.93
CA GLU A 169 -23.21 -3.98 6.30
C GLU A 169 -23.19 -3.80 7.82
N GLY A 170 -22.08 -3.30 8.34
CA GLY A 170 -21.86 -3.08 9.77
C GLY A 170 -20.91 -4.09 10.40
N VAL A 171 -20.71 -3.92 11.71
CA VAL A 171 -19.90 -4.84 12.53
C VAL A 171 -20.69 -6.11 12.80
N CYS A 172 -20.02 -7.27 12.85
CA CYS A 172 -20.69 -8.52 13.19
C CYS A 172 -21.31 -8.44 14.60
N PRO A 173 -22.53 -8.96 14.79
CA PRO A 173 -23.12 -9.02 16.13
C PRO A 173 -22.33 -9.98 17.01
N ASP A 174 -22.04 -9.56 18.24
CA ASP A 174 -21.49 -10.44 19.27
C ASP A 174 -22.48 -11.59 19.52
N SER A 175 -22.05 -12.83 19.33
CA SER A 175 -22.86 -14.04 19.53
C SER A 175 -22.36 -14.86 20.69
#